data_AF-A0A0M3V4G3-F1
#
_entry.id   AF-A0A0M3V4G3-F1
#
_cell.length_a   1.000
_cell.length_b   1.000
_cell.length_c   1.000
_cell.angle_alpha   90.00
_cell.angle_beta   90.00
_cell.angle_gamma   90.00
#
_symmetry.space_group_name_H-M   'P 1'
#
loop_
_entity.id
_entity.type
_entity.pdbx_description
1 polymer ?
#
loop_
_entity_poly.entity_id
_entity_poly.type
_entity_poly.pdbx_seq_one_letter_code
_entity_poly.pdbx_strand_id
1 'polypeptide(L)'
;MLFTLLVQGLTTQPLLEKLQLLGSQPLRQQYMEAIARQVALQRSLEYLETAQKRPGISLEFYHYQKTLLTGEINFLQEKIDKLLDEYPNLQEFTTEELRGELLAVEAETYAEFVRAGKLNKELSPFLQTNHDSEHQE
;
A
#
# COMPACT_ATOMS: atom_id res chain seq x y z
N MET A 1 48.91 -3.90 -37.49
CA MET A 1 47.44 -3.83 -37.49
C MET A 1 46.97 -3.52 -36.08
N LEU A 2 46.23 -2.43 -35.91
CA LEU A 2 45.75 -1.85 -34.64
C LEU A 2 44.38 -2.46 -34.31
N PHE A 3 44.14 -2.94 -33.08
CA PHE A 3 42.79 -3.24 -32.60
C PHE A 3 42.60 -2.72 -31.17
N THR A 4 42.38 -1.41 -31.06
CA THR A 4 41.66 -0.80 -29.94
C THR A 4 40.17 -1.05 -30.16
N LEU A 5 39.61 -2.09 -29.55
CA LEU A 5 38.16 -2.17 -29.38
C LEU A 5 37.81 -1.61 -28.00
N LEU A 6 37.59 -0.30 -28.02
CA LEU A 6 36.83 0.43 -27.01
C LEU A 6 35.47 -0.26 -26.89
N VAL A 7 35.14 -0.77 -25.70
CA VAL A 7 33.82 -1.29 -25.38
C VAL A 7 32.86 -0.09 -25.25
N GLN A 8 32.55 0.54 -26.38
CA GLN A 8 31.45 1.51 -26.48
C GLN A 8 30.14 0.73 -26.44
N GLY A 9 29.50 0.72 -25.27
CA GLY A 9 28.16 0.15 -25.11
C GLY A 9 28.03 -0.94 -24.05
N LEU A 10 28.73 -0.85 -22.91
CA LEU A 10 28.16 -1.40 -21.66
C LEU A 10 26.98 -0.51 -21.29
N THR A 11 25.88 -0.72 -22.02
CA THR A 11 24.61 -0.04 -21.83
C THR A 11 24.20 -0.29 -20.40
N THR A 12 24.18 0.75 -19.58
CA THR A 12 23.80 0.67 -18.17
C THR A 12 22.31 0.35 -18.01
N GLN A 13 21.48 0.59 -19.03
CA GLN A 13 20.02 0.34 -19.01
C GLN A 13 19.60 -1.11 -18.66
N PRO A 14 20.09 -2.18 -19.31
CA PRO A 14 19.69 -3.55 -18.94
C PRO A 14 20.17 -3.97 -17.55
N LEU A 15 21.25 -3.36 -17.03
CA LEU A 15 21.71 -3.59 -15.67
C LEU A 15 20.86 -2.81 -14.66
N LEU A 16 20.45 -1.58 -14.99
CA LEU A 16 19.60 -0.72 -14.18
C LEU A 16 18.17 -1.25 -14.07
N GLU A 17 17.56 -1.70 -15.18
CA GLU A 17 16.22 -2.30 -15.19
C GLU A 17 16.19 -3.58 -14.35
N LYS A 18 17.22 -4.43 -14.47
CA LYS A 18 17.30 -5.68 -13.69
C LYS A 18 17.52 -5.40 -12.20
N LEU A 19 18.25 -4.32 -11.86
CA LEU A 19 18.41 -3.84 -10.48
C LEU A 19 17.15 -3.15 -9.93
N GLN A 20 16.38 -2.42 -10.75
CA GLN A 20 15.10 -1.81 -10.36
C GLN A 20 14.01 -2.88 -10.17
N LEU A 21 13.98 -3.92 -11.01
CA LEU A 21 13.06 -5.05 -10.85
C LEU A 21 13.38 -5.91 -9.62
N LEU A 22 14.66 -6.19 -9.36
CA LEU A 22 15.09 -6.94 -8.17
C LEU A 22 15.08 -6.10 -6.88
N GLY A 23 15.27 -4.78 -6.97
CA GLY A 23 15.24 -3.84 -5.84
C GLY A 23 13.83 -3.38 -5.46
N SER A 24 12.87 -3.39 -6.39
CA SER A 24 11.50 -2.92 -6.12
C SER A 24 10.66 -3.87 -5.28
N GLN A 25 10.86 -5.19 -5.33
CA GLN A 25 10.04 -6.13 -4.55
C GLN A 25 10.31 -6.05 -3.03
N PRO A 26 11.57 -6.13 -2.56
CA PRO A 26 11.86 -5.97 -1.13
C PRO A 26 11.48 -4.58 -0.59
N LEU A 27 11.65 -3.54 -1.42
CA LEU A 27 11.26 -2.17 -1.08
C LEU A 27 9.73 -2.02 -0.96
N ARG A 28 8.98 -2.53 -1.95
CA ARG A 28 7.50 -2.55 -1.90
C ARG A 28 7.00 -3.31 -0.69
N GLN A 29 7.61 -4.46 -0.37
CA GLN A 29 7.28 -5.24 0.82
C GLN A 29 7.52 -4.43 2.11
N GLN A 30 8.68 -3.78 2.24
CA GLN A 30 8.99 -2.96 3.40
C GLN A 30 8.01 -1.79 3.57
N TYR A 31 7.64 -1.15 2.47
CA TYR A 31 6.67 -0.06 2.42
C TYR A 31 5.28 -0.56 2.85
N MET A 32 4.81 -1.68 2.30
CA MET A 32 3.53 -2.30 2.66
C MET A 32 3.48 -2.75 4.12
N GLU A 33 4.57 -3.31 4.65
CA GLU A 33 4.67 -3.68 6.07
C GLU A 33 4.57 -2.45 6.99
N ALA A 34 5.17 -1.33 6.60
CA ALA A 34 5.10 -0.09 7.37
C ALA A 34 3.65 0.45 7.42
N ILE A 35 2.95 0.48 6.28
CA ILE A 35 1.54 0.86 6.20
C ILE A 35 0.67 -0.09 7.04
N ALA A 36 0.82 -1.39 6.85
CA ALA A 36 0.01 -2.38 7.56
C ALA A 36 0.18 -2.25 9.08
N ARG A 37 1.41 -2.03 9.55
CA ARG A 37 1.68 -1.78 10.97
C ARG A 37 1.05 -0.46 11.43
N GLN A 38 1.19 0.61 10.66
CA GLN A 38 0.60 1.90 11.00
C GLN A 38 -0.93 1.80 11.16
N VAL A 39 -1.60 1.19 10.19
CA VAL A 39 -3.06 0.97 10.21
C VAL A 39 -3.47 0.11 11.41
N ALA A 40 -2.72 -0.96 11.71
CA ALA A 40 -3.00 -1.80 12.87
C ALA A 40 -2.89 -1.03 14.21
N LEU A 41 -1.88 -0.15 14.33
CA LEU A 41 -1.70 0.67 15.52
C LEU A 41 -2.75 1.78 15.63
N GLN A 42 -3.15 2.40 14.51
CA GLN A 42 -4.25 3.36 14.48
C GLN A 42 -5.56 2.72 14.95
N ARG A 43 -5.91 1.53 14.43
CA ARG A 43 -7.09 0.77 14.88
C ARG A 43 -6.99 0.39 16.36
N SER A 44 -5.79 0.05 16.83
CA SER A 44 -5.55 -0.27 18.24
C SER A 44 -5.73 0.96 19.14
N LEU A 45 -5.28 2.13 18.70
CA LEU A 45 -5.46 3.40 19.40
C LEU A 45 -6.94 3.80 19.43
N GLU A 46 -7.64 3.70 18.30
CA GLU A 46 -9.08 3.96 18.21
C GLU A 46 -9.87 3.05 19.16
N TYR A 47 -9.54 1.75 19.21
CA TYR A 47 -10.14 0.83 20.16
C TYR A 47 -9.83 1.22 21.61
N LEU A 48 -8.59 1.62 21.92
CA LEU A 48 -8.20 2.06 23.27
C LEU A 48 -9.00 3.29 23.72
N GLU A 49 -9.31 4.20 22.80
CA GLU A 49 -10.04 5.45 23.07
C GLU A 49 -11.55 5.25 23.18
N THR A 50 -12.11 4.32 22.41
CA THR A 50 -13.56 4.05 22.37
C THR A 50 -14.00 2.97 23.35
N ALA A 51 -13.11 2.07 23.77
CA ALA A 51 -13.44 0.99 24.68
C ALA A 51 -13.82 1.50 26.08
N GLN A 52 -14.85 0.90 26.66
CA GLN A 52 -15.17 1.13 28.07
C GLN A 52 -14.01 0.69 28.96
N LYS A 53 -13.56 1.59 29.85
CA LYS A 53 -12.48 1.29 30.79
C LYS A 53 -12.88 0.12 31.67
N ARG A 54 -11.99 -0.87 31.77
CA ARG A 54 -12.26 -2.11 32.51
C ARG A 54 -11.89 -1.93 33.98
N PRO A 55 -12.70 -2.43 34.92
CA PRO A 55 -12.30 -2.52 36.31
C PRO A 55 -10.99 -3.29 36.46
N GLY A 56 -10.10 -2.83 37.35
CA GLY A 56 -8.81 -3.46 37.59
C GLY A 56 -7.68 -3.02 36.65
N ILE A 57 -7.95 -2.15 35.66
CA ILE A 57 -6.91 -1.51 34.85
C ILE A 57 -6.72 -0.06 35.31
N SER A 58 -5.48 0.34 35.60
CA SER A 58 -5.17 1.68 36.05
C SER A 58 -5.32 2.71 34.92
N LEU A 59 -5.68 3.94 35.28
CA LEU A 59 -5.73 5.05 34.32
C LEU A 59 -4.35 5.33 33.70
N GLU A 60 -3.30 5.17 34.50
CA GLU A 60 -1.90 5.31 34.06
C GLU A 60 -1.55 4.34 32.92
N PHE A 61 -2.03 3.09 32.99
CA PHE A 61 -1.84 2.13 31.91
C PHE A 61 -2.47 2.63 30.60
N TYR A 62 -3.70 3.13 30.64
CA TYR A 62 -4.35 3.70 29.44
C TYR A 62 -3.55 4.87 28.86
N HIS A 63 -3.05 5.77 29.70
CA HIS A 63 -2.23 6.89 29.24
C HIS A 63 -0.90 6.44 28.64
N TYR A 64 -0.22 5.50 29.29
CA TYR A 64 1.02 4.93 28.79
C TYR A 64 0.81 4.27 27.42
N GLN A 65 -0.21 3.42 27.28
CA GLN A 65 -0.51 2.76 26.02
C GLN A 65 -0.86 3.75 24.91
N LYS A 66 -1.62 4.80 25.22
CA LYS A 66 -1.92 5.86 24.25
C LYS A 66 -0.64 6.54 23.77
N THR A 67 0.23 6.97 24.69
CA THR A 67 1.51 7.62 24.35
C THR A 67 2.40 6.71 23.51
N LEU A 68 2.50 5.43 23.87
CA LEU A 68 3.29 4.45 23.13
C LEU A 68 2.76 4.26 21.69
N LEU A 69 1.46 4.06 21.53
CA LEU A 69 0.83 3.88 20.22
C LEU A 69 0.99 5.12 19.35
N THR A 70 0.72 6.32 19.89
CA THR A 70 0.89 7.57 19.15
C THR A 70 2.34 7.78 18.72
N GLY A 71 3.31 7.50 19.58
CA GLY A 71 4.73 7.62 19.25
C GLY A 71 5.14 6.70 18.09
N GLU A 72 4.74 5.43 18.13
CA GLU A 72 5.07 4.46 17.07
C GLU A 72 4.35 4.78 15.75
N ILE A 73 3.10 5.27 15.80
CA ILE A 73 2.37 5.73 14.60
C ILE A 73 3.12 6.88 13.92
N ASN A 74 3.59 7.86 14.70
CA ASN A 74 4.35 9.00 14.16
C ASN A 74 5.68 8.55 13.55
N PHE A 75 6.42 7.68 14.24
CA PHE A 75 7.67 7.11 13.71
C PHE A 75 7.47 6.36 12.38
N LEU A 76 6.38 5.57 12.28
CA LEU A 76 6.05 4.87 11.04
C LEU A 76 5.66 5.85 9.93
N GLN A 77 4.93 6.92 10.24
CA GLN A 77 4.59 7.95 9.26
C GLN A 77 5.87 8.58 8.68
N GLU A 78 6.80 9.01 9.54
CA GLU A 78 8.08 9.58 9.10
C GLU A 78 8.87 8.62 8.21
N LYS A 79 8.85 7.33 8.54
CA LYS A 79 9.49 6.29 7.73
C LYS A 79 8.82 6.11 6.36
N ILE A 80 7.48 6.12 6.33
CA ILE A 80 6.69 6.02 5.10
C ILE A 80 6.96 7.22 4.20
N ASP A 81 6.92 8.43 4.76
CA ASP A 81 7.19 9.68 4.03
C ASP A 81 8.59 9.66 3.43
N LYS A 82 9.60 9.25 4.22
CA LYS A 82 10.96 9.09 3.73
C LYS A 82 11.09 8.07 2.59
N LEU A 83 10.38 6.95 2.68
CA LEU A 83 10.37 5.95 1.60
C LEU A 83 9.75 6.51 0.31
N LEU A 84 8.69 7.30 0.42
CA LEU A 84 8.06 7.96 -0.74
C LEU A 84 8.98 9.02 -1.36
N ASP A 85 9.66 9.81 -0.53
CA ASP A 85 10.63 10.81 -0.98
C ASP A 85 11.83 10.17 -1.70
N GLU A 86 12.37 9.08 -1.16
CA GLU A 86 13.50 8.35 -1.73
C GLU A 86 13.11 7.54 -2.97
N TYR A 87 11.87 7.06 -3.04
CA TYR A 87 11.38 6.16 -4.08
C TYR A 87 9.97 6.55 -4.57
N PRO A 88 9.85 7.59 -5.42
CA PRO A 88 8.56 8.08 -5.90
C PRO A 88 7.70 7.04 -6.64
N ASN A 89 8.32 5.99 -7.20
CA ASN A 89 7.63 4.88 -7.85
C ASN A 89 6.76 4.05 -6.86
N LEU A 90 6.95 4.20 -5.55
CA LEU A 90 6.05 3.61 -4.55
C LEU A 90 4.67 4.27 -4.56
N GLN A 91 4.56 5.53 -4.98
CA GLN A 91 3.28 6.23 -5.09
C GLN A 91 2.42 5.66 -6.22
N GLU A 92 3.02 5.39 -7.37
CA GLU A 92 2.33 4.71 -8.47
C GLU A 92 1.87 3.31 -8.04
N PHE A 93 2.78 2.54 -7.42
CA PHE A 93 2.46 1.22 -6.89
C PHE A 93 1.27 1.24 -5.91
N THR A 94 1.27 2.14 -4.92
CA THR A 94 0.18 2.18 -3.93
C THR A 94 -1.15 2.65 -4.54
N THR A 95 -1.09 3.45 -5.60
CA THR A 95 -2.28 3.91 -6.33
C THR A 95 -2.89 2.75 -7.11
N GLU A 96 -2.07 1.95 -7.78
CA GLU A 96 -2.52 0.73 -8.48
C GLU A 96 -3.10 -0.31 -7.54
N GLU A 97 -2.49 -0.54 -6.37
CA GLU A 97 -3.04 -1.43 -5.35
C GLU A 97 -4.43 -0.96 -4.90
N LEU A 98 -4.58 0.32 -4.56
CA LEU A 98 -5.88 0.89 -4.15
C LEU A 98 -6.93 0.77 -5.27
N ARG A 99 -6.56 1.00 -6.52
CA ARG A 99 -7.46 0.79 -7.67
C ARG A 99 -7.93 -0.66 -7.74
N GLY A 100 -7.02 -1.62 -7.58
CA GLY A 100 -7.34 -3.04 -7.55
C GLY A 100 -8.28 -3.42 -6.40
N GLU A 101 -8.06 -2.88 -5.21
CA GLU A 101 -8.94 -3.08 -4.05
C GLU A 101 -10.36 -2.54 -4.31
N LEU A 102 -10.47 -1.34 -4.88
CA LEU A 102 -11.76 -0.73 -5.20
C LEU A 102 -12.52 -1.57 -6.25
N LEU A 103 -11.83 -2.08 -7.27
CA LEU A 103 -12.39 -3.00 -8.26
C LEU A 103 -12.90 -4.30 -7.62
N ALA A 104 -12.13 -4.87 -6.69
CA ALA A 104 -12.53 -6.09 -5.98
C ALA A 104 -13.77 -5.86 -5.10
N VAL A 105 -13.83 -4.73 -4.39
CA VAL A 105 -15.01 -4.35 -3.58
C VAL A 105 -16.25 -4.18 -4.46
N GLU A 106 -16.12 -3.54 -5.63
CA GLU A 106 -17.21 -3.38 -6.59
C GLU A 106 -17.72 -4.74 -7.09
N ALA A 107 -16.81 -5.62 -7.52
CA ALA A 107 -17.14 -6.95 -8.03
C ALA A 107 -17.80 -7.83 -6.96
N GLU A 108 -17.25 -7.87 -5.75
CA GLU A 108 -17.83 -8.64 -4.63
C GLU A 108 -19.25 -8.15 -4.31
N THR A 109 -19.47 -6.83 -4.35
CA THR A 109 -20.79 -6.24 -4.13
C THR A 109 -21.81 -6.75 -5.17
N TYR A 110 -21.46 -6.78 -6.46
CA TYR A 110 -22.36 -7.33 -7.48
C TYR A 110 -22.61 -8.83 -7.28
N ALA A 111 -21.59 -9.60 -6.90
CA ALA A 111 -21.73 -11.02 -6.58
C ALA A 111 -22.66 -11.26 -5.38
N GLU A 112 -22.64 -10.41 -4.35
CA GLU A 112 -23.59 -10.44 -3.23
C GLU A 112 -25.04 -10.21 -3.69
N PHE A 113 -25.27 -9.22 -4.55
CA PHE A 113 -26.62 -8.93 -5.06
C PHE A 113 -27.19 -10.05 -5.95
N VAL A 114 -26.33 -10.75 -6.71
CA VAL A 114 -26.72 -11.94 -7.47
C VAL A 114 -27.08 -13.10 -6.53
N ARG A 115 -26.24 -13.38 -5.53
CA ARG A 115 -26.52 -14.42 -4.52
C ARG A 115 -27.81 -14.14 -3.74
N ALA A 116 -28.13 -12.87 -3.51
CA ALA A 116 -29.38 -12.44 -2.87
C ALA A 116 -30.61 -12.44 -3.79
N GLY A 117 -30.45 -12.79 -5.08
CA GLY A 117 -31.54 -12.80 -6.07
C GLY A 117 -32.05 -11.40 -6.46
N LYS A 118 -31.34 -10.34 -6.09
CA LYS A 118 -31.66 -8.95 -6.45
C LYS A 118 -31.17 -8.58 -7.84
N LEU A 119 -30.12 -9.26 -8.31
CA LEU A 119 -29.62 -9.20 -9.68
C LEU A 119 -29.64 -10.58 -10.32
N ASN A 120 -29.92 -10.61 -11.63
CA ASN A 120 -29.92 -11.85 -12.41
C ASN A 120 -28.52 -12.25 -12.90
N LYS A 121 -27.55 -11.33 -12.86
CA LYS A 121 -26.14 -11.53 -13.23
C LYS A 121 -25.27 -10.41 -12.65
N GLU A 122 -23.98 -10.66 -12.56
CA GLU A 122 -23.01 -9.62 -12.18
C GLU A 122 -22.96 -8.52 -13.25
N LEU A 123 -22.73 -7.29 -12.79
CA LEU A 123 -22.56 -6.13 -13.66
C LEU A 123 -21.09 -5.97 -14.02
N SER A 124 -20.82 -5.36 -15.18
CA SER A 124 -19.46 -4.94 -15.53
C SER A 124 -19.00 -3.86 -14.54
N PRO A 125 -17.82 -3.99 -13.90
CA PRO A 125 -17.31 -2.98 -12.98
C PRO A 125 -17.15 -1.62 -13.66
N PHE A 126 -17.76 -0.60 -13.08
CA PHE A 126 -17.63 0.79 -13.51
C PHE A 126 -16.18 1.25 -13.45
N LEU A 127 -15.46 0.89 -12.39
CA LEU A 127 -14.08 1.31 -12.19
C LEU A 127 -13.13 0.72 -13.25
N GLN A 128 -13.48 -0.42 -13.86
CA GLN A 128 -12.67 -1.04 -14.90
C GLN A 128 -12.75 -0.24 -16.21
N THR A 129 -13.94 0.29 -16.52
CA THR A 129 -14.15 1.03 -17.77
C THR A 129 -13.43 2.38 -17.83
N ASN A 130 -13.17 3.02 -16.68
CA ASN A 130 -12.45 4.30 -16.65
C ASN A 130 -10.92 4.11 -16.69
N HIS A 131 -10.40 2.98 -16.23
CA HIS A 131 -8.98 2.65 -16.30
C HIS A 131 -8.51 2.49 -17.76
N ASP A 132 -9.30 1.82 -18.59
CA ASP A 132 -8.95 1.59 -20.00
C ASP A 132 -8.95 2.88 -20.84
N SER A 133 -9.64 3.93 -20.39
CA SER A 133 -9.64 5.25 -21.02
C SER A 133 -8.46 6.14 -20.62
N GLU A 134 -7.88 5.98 -19.42
CA GLU A 134 -6.70 6.77 -19.00
C GLU A 134 -5.42 6.33 -19.73
N HIS A 135 -5.34 5.09 -20.22
CA HIS A 135 -4.20 4.57 -20.98
C HIS A 135 -4.27 4.85 -22.50
N GLN A 136 -5.25 5.63 -22.97
CA GLN A 136 -5.43 5.95 -24.39
C GLN A 136 -5.13 7.42 -24.77
N GLU A 137 -4.68 8.25 -23.83
CA GLU A 137 -4.20 9.63 -24.08
C GLU A 137 -2.68 9.75 -23.84
#